data_AF-A0A554N9H2-F1
#
_entry.id   AF-A0A554N9H2-F1
#
_cell.length_a   1.000
_cell.length_b   1.000
_cell.length_c   1.000
_cell.angle_alpha   90.00
_cell.angle_beta   90.00
_cell.angle_gamma   90.00
#
_symmetry.space_group_name_H-M   'P 1'
#
loop_
_entity.id
_entity.type
_entity.pdbx_description
1 polymer ?
#
loop_
_entity_poly.entity_id
_entity_poly.type
_entity_poly.pdbx_seq_one_letter_code
_entity_poly.pdbx_strand_id
1 'polypeptide(L)'
;MRLPEVRDLFARELTFPVRCEVVVEELGDRELESPRGGSETIAEVLGRCEEETFDSADGLHDALLTFVSEGFVGRRFYDDRGGQSVDPEEEVSF
;
A
#
# COMPACT_ATOMS: atom_id res chain seq x y z
N MET A 1 9.91 0.10 7.06
CA MET A 1 9.30 -1.23 6.82
C MET A 1 8.43 -1.20 5.57
N ARG A 2 8.24 -2.35 4.92
CA ARG A 2 7.44 -2.46 3.68
C ARG A 2 5.97 -2.67 4.01
N LEU A 3 5.07 -2.21 3.12
CA LEU A 3 3.61 -2.33 3.30
C LEU A 3 3.13 -3.75 3.65
N PRO A 4 3.59 -4.83 3.00
CA PRO A 4 3.16 -6.18 3.39
C PRO A 4 3.53 -6.57 4.83
N GLU A 5 4.65 -6.07 5.35
CA GLU A 5 5.12 -6.35 6.70
C GLU A 5 4.28 -5.60 7.76
N VAL A 6 3.65 -4.50 7.37
CA VAL A 6 2.83 -3.65 8.25
C VAL A 6 1.52 -4.34 8.60
N ARG A 7 0.89 -5.03 7.66
CA ARG A 7 -0.30 -5.84 7.95
C ARG A 7 -0.01 -6.88 9.03
N ASP A 8 1.10 -7.61 8.89
CA ASP A 8 1.49 -8.62 9.86
C ASP A 8 1.93 -8.01 11.19
N LEU A 9 2.42 -6.76 11.21
CA LEU A 9 2.65 -6.00 12.44
C LEU A 9 1.31 -5.72 13.15
N PHE A 10 0.31 -5.20 12.44
CA PHE A 10 -1.01 -4.91 13.02
C PHE A 10 -1.67 -6.14 13.61
N ALA A 11 -1.64 -7.27 12.89
CA ALA A 11 -2.22 -8.51 13.38
C ALA A 11 -1.53 -9.08 14.63
N ARG A 12 -0.27 -8.71 14.90
CA ARG A 12 0.51 -9.19 16.06
C ARG A 12 0.46 -8.25 17.25
N GLU A 13 0.52 -6.95 17.01
CA GLU A 13 0.69 -5.94 18.07
C GLU A 13 -0.65 -5.35 18.54
N LEU A 14 -1.71 -5.44 17.74
CA LEU A 14 -3.01 -4.84 18.06
C LEU A 14 -4.08 -5.89 18.33
N THR A 15 -5.05 -5.53 19.18
CA THR A 15 -6.29 -6.28 19.37
C THR A 15 -7.43 -5.50 18.74
N PHE A 16 -8.24 -6.18 17.92
CA PHE A 16 -9.35 -5.56 17.20
C PHE A 16 -10.70 -5.84 17.89
N PRO A 17 -11.65 -4.89 17.84
CA PRO A 17 -11.54 -3.58 17.20
C PRO A 17 -10.62 -2.61 17.94
N VAL A 18 -9.93 -1.73 17.20
CA VAL A 18 -8.95 -0.76 17.73
C VAL A 18 -9.29 0.66 17.27
N ARG A 19 -9.12 1.65 18.16
CA ARG A 19 -9.29 3.07 17.80
C ARG A 19 -8.08 3.59 17.03
N CYS A 20 -8.31 4.48 16.06
CA CYS A 20 -7.25 5.13 15.29
C CYS A 20 -6.22 5.82 16.19
N GLU A 21 -6.68 6.53 17.22
CA GLU A 21 -5.81 7.16 18.24
C GLU A 21 -4.85 6.16 18.89
N VAL A 22 -5.33 4.97 19.28
CA VAL A 22 -4.50 3.93 19.89
C VAL A 22 -3.46 3.39 18.90
N VAL A 23 -3.82 3.25 17.63
CA VAL A 23 -2.87 2.85 16.58
C VAL A 23 -1.77 3.90 16.43
N VAL A 24 -2.12 5.18 16.44
CA VAL A 24 -1.18 6.29 16.36
C VAL A 24 -0.29 6.36 17.60
N GLU A 25 -0.83 6.14 18.80
CA GLU A 25 -0.06 6.13 20.04
C GLU A 25 0.95 4.98 20.09
N GLU A 26 0.54 3.76 19.74
CA GLU A 26 1.37 2.56 19.87
C GLU A 26 2.33 2.36 18.69
N LEU A 27 1.87 2.66 17.47
CA LEU A 27 2.57 2.33 16.22
C LEU A 27 2.78 3.53 15.31
N GLY A 28 2.36 4.74 15.70
CA GLY A 28 2.41 5.93 14.84
C GLY A 28 3.81 6.28 14.35
N ASP A 29 4.83 6.09 15.18
CA ASP A 29 6.24 6.41 14.86
C ASP A 29 6.89 5.44 13.86
N ARG A 30 6.20 4.38 13.44
CA ARG A 30 6.76 3.38 12.52
C ARG A 30 6.82 3.96 11.10
N GLU A 31 8.02 3.96 10.53
CA GLU A 31 8.25 4.43 9.17
C GLU A 31 7.93 3.37 8.11
N LEU A 32 7.11 3.78 7.15
CA LEU A 32 6.77 3.07 5.93
C LEU A 32 7.76 3.47 4.84
N GLU A 33 8.36 2.50 4.16
CA GLU A 33 9.36 2.73 3.13
C GLU A 33 8.76 2.60 1.73
N SER A 34 8.77 3.71 0.99
CA SER A 34 8.30 3.75 -0.38
C SER A 34 9.23 2.96 -1.31
N PRO A 35 8.70 2.16 -2.25
CA PRO A 35 9.50 1.51 -3.30
C PRO A 35 10.30 2.47 -4.19
N ARG A 36 9.91 3.74 -4.27
CA ARG A 36 10.59 4.78 -5.07
C ARG A 36 11.55 5.65 -4.25
N GLY A 37 11.76 5.32 -2.98
CA GLY A 37 12.46 6.17 -2.02
C GLY A 37 11.51 7.13 -1.31
N GLY A 38 11.98 7.62 -0.17
CA GLY A 38 11.16 8.35 0.81
C GLY A 38 10.53 7.41 1.85
N SER A 39 10.20 8.00 3.00
CA SER A 39 9.44 7.35 4.06
C SER A 39 8.32 8.27 4.53
N GLU A 40 7.27 7.66 5.08
CA GLU A 40 6.26 8.36 5.87
C GLU A 40 5.84 7.49 7.04
N THR A 41 5.43 8.11 8.12
CA THR A 41 5.02 7.40 9.35
C THR A 41 3.57 6.92 9.25
N ILE A 42 3.24 5.89 10.05
CA ILE A 42 1.85 5.43 10.17
C ILE A 42 0.94 6.58 10.65
N ALA A 43 1.42 7.40 11.58
CA ALA A 43 0.69 8.57 12.07
C ALA A 43 0.38 9.59 10.97
N GLU A 44 1.35 9.90 10.10
CA GLU A 44 1.16 10.84 8.99
C GLU A 44 0.13 10.35 7.99
N VAL A 45 0.09 9.04 7.71
CA VAL A 45 -0.91 8.45 6.82
C VAL A 45 -2.29 8.45 7.45
N LEU A 46 -2.39 7.95 8.69
CA LEU A 46 -3.68 7.87 9.40
C LEU A 46 -4.24 9.26 9.73
N GLY A 47 -3.41 10.30 9.82
CA GLY A 47 -3.87 11.68 9.93
C GLY A 47 -4.67 12.19 8.73
N ARG A 48 -4.63 11.48 7.59
CA ARG A 48 -5.47 11.75 6.41
C ARG A 48 -6.76 10.92 6.39
N CYS A 49 -6.85 9.92 7.27
CA CYS A 49 -7.99 9.02 7.39
C CYS A 49 -9.03 9.61 8.36
N GLU A 50 -10.30 9.60 7.96
CA GLU A 50 -11.42 10.03 8.82
C GLU A 50 -11.98 8.89 9.68
N GLU A 51 -11.50 7.65 9.51
CA GLU A 51 -11.95 6.52 10.31
C GLU A 51 -11.45 6.59 11.76
N GLU A 52 -12.37 6.46 12.69
CA GLU A 52 -12.07 6.49 14.13
C GLU A 52 -11.73 5.11 14.69
N THR A 53 -12.17 4.01 14.05
CA THR A 53 -12.05 2.64 14.56
C THR A 53 -11.92 1.65 13.43
N PHE A 54 -11.03 0.68 13.59
CA PHE A 54 -10.82 -0.41 12.64
C PHE A 54 -11.22 -1.75 13.26
N ASP A 55 -12.00 -2.54 12.53
CA ASP A 55 -12.48 -3.86 12.98
C ASP A 55 -11.48 -5.00 12.75
N SER A 56 -10.46 -4.78 11.92
CA SER A 56 -9.47 -5.81 11.58
C SER A 56 -8.14 -5.21 11.11
N ALA A 57 -7.08 -6.03 11.18
CA ALA A 57 -5.76 -5.68 10.65
C ALA A 57 -5.80 -5.41 9.14
N ASP A 58 -6.62 -6.16 8.39
CA ASP A 58 -6.81 -5.96 6.96
C ASP A 58 -7.49 -4.62 6.68
N GLY A 59 -8.55 -4.26 7.41
CA GLY A 59 -9.22 -2.97 7.26
C GLY A 59 -8.31 -1.77 7.55
N LEU A 60 -7.50 -1.86 8.61
CA LEU A 60 -6.50 -0.84 8.92
C LEU A 60 -5.41 -0.75 7.84
N HIS A 61 -4.94 -1.89 7.33
CA HIS A 61 -3.95 -1.93 6.26
C HIS A 61 -4.50 -1.35 4.95
N ASP A 62 -5.76 -1.63 4.60
CA ASP A 62 -6.42 -1.09 3.41
C ASP A 62 -6.60 0.43 3.49
N ALA A 63 -6.95 0.95 4.68
CA ALA A 63 -6.96 2.40 4.92
C ALA A 63 -5.57 2.99 4.69
N LEU A 64 -4.52 2.35 5.21
CA LEU A 64 -3.13 2.75 4.97
C LEU A 64 -2.78 2.81 3.48
N LEU A 65 -3.10 1.75 2.72
CA LEU A 65 -2.89 1.71 1.26
C LEU A 65 -3.64 2.82 0.51
N THR A 66 -4.78 3.25 1.04
CA THR A 66 -5.60 4.31 0.44
C THR A 66 -4.98 5.70 0.61
N PHE A 67 -4.30 5.94 1.74
CA PHE A 67 -3.84 7.28 2.14
C PHE A 67 -2.32 7.50 2.07
N VAL A 68 -1.53 6.47 1.74
CA VAL A 68 -0.10 6.62 1.43
C VAL A 68 0.12 7.51 0.20
N SER A 69 1.27 8.18 0.19
CA SER A 69 1.67 9.10 -0.89
C SER A 69 1.95 8.37 -2.21
N GLU A 70 1.98 9.10 -3.33
CA GLU A 70 2.21 8.53 -4.69
C GLU A 70 3.51 7.73 -4.84
N GLY A 71 4.48 7.90 -3.93
CA GLY A 71 5.69 7.09 -3.87
C GLY A 71 5.42 5.60 -3.60
N PHE A 72 4.34 5.29 -2.90
CA PHE A 72 3.92 3.93 -2.52
C PHE A 72 3.06 3.25 -3.59
N VAL A 73 2.36 4.04 -4.40
CA VAL A 73 1.64 3.54 -5.58
C VAL A 73 2.68 3.02 -6.57
N GLY A 74 2.49 1.81 -7.09
CA GLY A 74 3.39 1.19 -8.08
C GLY A 74 3.54 1.99 -9.38
N ARG A 75 3.86 1.34 -10.49
CA ARG A 75 3.86 2.03 -11.80
C ARG A 75 2.44 2.56 -12.08
N ARG A 76 2.21 3.87 -11.93
CA ARG A 76 1.18 4.58 -12.71
C ARG A 76 1.50 4.27 -14.17
N PHE A 77 0.50 3.94 -14.97
CA PHE A 77 0.61 3.32 -16.31
C PHE A 77 0.88 1.80 -16.25
N TYR A 78 -0.16 1.04 -15.92
CA TYR A 78 -0.32 -0.27 -16.54
C TYR A 78 -0.60 -0.02 -18.02
N ASP A 79 0.46 0.12 -18.84
CA ASP A 79 0.35 0.11 -20.30
C ASP A 79 0.63 -1.30 -20.85
N ASP A 80 -0.03 -2.30 -20.25
CA ASP A 80 0.02 -3.70 -20.74
C ASP A 80 -1.23 -4.05 -21.56
N ARG A 81 -1.93 -3.03 -22.07
CA ARG A 81 -3.04 -3.18 -23.01
C ARG A 81 -2.93 -2.15 -24.14
N GLY A 82 -1.89 -2.26 -24.98
CA GLY A 82 -1.74 -1.33 -26.09
C GLY A 82 -0.57 -1.57 -27.03
N GLY A 83 -0.44 -2.77 -27.61
CA GLY A 83 0.59 -3.04 -28.61
C GLY A 83 0.40 -4.32 -29.41
N GLN A 84 -0.83 -4.62 -29.86
CA GLN A 84 -0.97 -5.46 -31.05
C GLN A 84 -0.40 -4.67 -32.24
N SER A 85 0.85 -4.94 -32.59
CA SER A 85 1.48 -4.47 -33.81
C SER A 85 1.85 -5.70 -34.63
N VAL A 86 0.85 -6.16 -35.39
CA VAL A 86 0.93 -6.88 -36.67
C VAL A 86 2.14 -7.78 -36.90
N ASP A 87 1.91 -9.09 -37.02
CA ASP A 87 2.74 -9.97 -37.85
C ASP A 87 2.64 -9.49 -39.32
N PRO A 88 3.75 -9.16 -40.00
CA PRO A 88 3.88 -9.37 -41.42
C PRO A 88 4.83 -10.55 -41.62
N GLU A 89 4.25 -11.69 -42.00
CA GLU A 89 4.77 -12.55 -43.05
C GLU A 89 6.31 -12.66 -43.12
N GLU A 90 6.90 -13.72 -42.53
CA GLU A 90 8.17 -14.24 -43.07
C GLU A 90 7.95 -15.65 -43.63
N GLU A 91 7.98 -15.64 -44.95
CA GLU A 91 7.77 -16.71 -45.90
C GLU A 91 8.77 -17.88 -45.80
N VAL A 92 8.22 -19.06 -46.09
CA VAL A 92 8.79 -20.29 -46.69
C VAL A 92 10.31 -20.53 -46.77
N SER A 93 10.72 -21.77 -46.47
CA SER A 93 11.60 -22.54 -47.37
C SER A 93 11.31 -24.04 -47.27
N PHE A 94 11.38 -24.71 -48.43
CA PHE A 94 10.89 -26.07 -48.75
C PHE A 94 11.70 -27.22 -48.16
#